data_AF-A0A962M5J8-F1
#
_entry.id   AF-A0A962M5J8-F1
#
_cell.length_a   1.000
_cell.length_b   1.000
_cell.length_c   1.000
_cell.angle_alpha   90.00
_cell.angle_beta   90.00
_cell.angle_gamma   90.00
#
_symmetry.space_group_name_H-M   'P 1'
#
loop_
_entity.id
_entity.type
_entity.pdbx_description
1 polymer ?
#
loop_
_entity_poly.entity_id
_entity_poly.type
_entity_poly.pdbx_seq_one_letter_code
_entity_poly.pdbx_strand_id
1 'polypeptide(L)' 'VEEAIACGVKTLWTQLGVVDAQAAATAERAGLAVVMDRCPAIELPRLRAAGLVPVRQVSPP' A
#
# COMPACT_ATOMS: atom_id res chain seq x y z
N VAL A 1 -0.93 -10.05 9.78
CA VAL A 1 -1.88 -10.14 8.63
C VAL A 1 -3.30 -10.42 9.10
N GLU A 2 -3.50 -11.40 9.99
CA GLU A 2 -4.82 -11.71 10.55
C GLU A 2 -5.52 -10.50 11.15
N GLU A 3 -4.82 -9.68 11.93
CA GLU A 3 -5.38 -8.44 12.49
C GLU A 3 -5.86 -7.47 11.40
N ALA A 4 -5.10 -7.32 10.31
CA ALA A 4 -5.49 -6.46 9.19
C ALA A 4 -6.77 -6.97 8.51
N ILE A 5 -6.90 -8.29 8.35
CA ILE A 5 -8.11 -8.94 7.84
C ILE A 5 -9.28 -8.67 8.79
N ALA A 6 -9.08 -8.86 10.10
CA ALA A 6 -10.11 -8.62 11.11
C ALA A 6 -10.55 -7.15 11.18
N CYS A 7 -9.64 -6.20 10.96
CA CYS A 7 -9.95 -4.79 10.84
C CYS A 7 -10.71 -4.42 9.55
N GLY A 8 -10.85 -5.34 8.58
CA GLY A 8 -11.55 -5.08 7.33
C GLY A 8 -10.85 -4.07 6.43
N VAL A 9 -9.51 -3.96 6.51
CA VAL A 9 -8.77 -3.05 5.63
C VAL A 9 -8.85 -3.55 4.19
N LYS A 10 -8.79 -2.63 3.22
CA LYS A 10 -8.86 -2.98 1.80
C LYS A 10 -7.50 -3.41 1.22
N THR A 11 -6.42 -2.95 1.83
CA THR A 11 -5.07 -3.07 1.26
C THR A 11 -4.05 -3.27 2.36
N LEU A 12 -3.14 -4.23 2.15
CA LEU A 12 -1.95 -4.46 2.95
C LEU A 12 -0.73 -3.95 2.19
N TRP A 13 0.10 -3.14 2.84
CA TRP A 13 1.31 -2.57 2.25
C TRP A 13 2.53 -2.86 3.13
N THR A 14 3.54 -3.55 2.60
CA THR A 14 4.80 -3.78 3.32
C THR A 14 5.88 -2.80 2.88
N GLN A 15 6.71 -2.37 3.83
CA GLN A 15 7.82 -1.45 3.57
C GLN A 15 8.87 -2.06 2.64
N LEU A 16 9.74 -1.19 2.10
CA LEU A 16 10.89 -1.60 1.31
C LEU A 16 11.79 -2.57 2.11
N GLY A 17 12.18 -3.67 1.48
CA GLY A 17 12.93 -4.78 2.07
C GLY A 17 12.09 -5.77 2.86
N VAL A 18 10.80 -5.51 3.09
CA VAL A 18 9.91 -6.42 3.84
C VAL A 18 9.10 -7.27 2.88
N VAL A 19 9.47 -8.54 2.77
CA VAL A 19 8.88 -9.51 1.84
C VAL A 19 8.43 -10.75 2.61
N ASP A 20 7.14 -11.09 2.54
CA ASP A 20 6.60 -12.34 3.03
C ASP A 20 5.49 -12.85 2.09
N ALA A 21 5.84 -13.85 1.29
CA ALA A 21 4.95 -14.43 0.30
C ALA A 21 3.79 -15.22 0.92
N GLN A 22 4.00 -15.86 2.08
CA GLN A 22 2.96 -16.63 2.74
C GLN A 22 1.90 -15.71 3.36
N ALA A 23 2.37 -14.62 3.98
CA ALA A 23 1.51 -13.60 4.55
C ALA A 23 0.70 -12.87 3.46
N ALA A 24 1.32 -12.57 2.31
CA ALA A 24 0.64 -12.02 1.15
C ALA A 24 -0.45 -12.94 0.61
N ALA A 25 -0.15 -14.23 0.39
CA ALA A 25 -1.14 -15.21 -0.07
C ALA A 25 -2.30 -15.38 0.92
N THR A 26 -2.04 -15.20 2.22
CA THR A 26 -3.10 -15.23 3.25
C THR A 26 -3.99 -13.99 3.16
N ALA A 27 -3.42 -12.80 2.97
CA ALA A 27 -4.17 -11.56 2.78
C ALA A 27 -5.00 -11.58 1.48
N GLU A 28 -4.42 -12.05 0.37
CA GLU A 28 -5.10 -12.13 -0.94
C GLU A 28 -6.28 -13.09 -0.90
N ARG A 29 -6.13 -14.27 -0.28
CA ARG A 29 -7.25 -15.22 -0.08
C ARG A 29 -8.38 -14.64 0.75
N ALA A 30 -8.07 -13.71 1.65
CA ALA A 30 -9.06 -12.97 2.43
C ALA A 30 -9.63 -11.75 1.68
N GLY A 31 -9.23 -11.52 0.42
CA GLY A 31 -9.76 -10.46 -0.44
C GLY A 31 -9.06 -9.11 -0.32
N LEU A 32 -7.91 -9.03 0.38
CA LEU A 32 -7.13 -7.80 0.47
C LEU A 32 -6.26 -7.66 -0.80
N ALA A 33 -6.13 -6.42 -1.28
CA ALA A 33 -5.05 -6.09 -2.22
C ALA A 33 -3.71 -6.04 -1.47
N VAL A 34 -2.65 -6.57 -2.05
CA VAL A 34 -1.33 -6.60 -1.40
C VAL A 34 -0.30 -5.84 -2.25
N VAL A 35 0.42 -4.93 -1.60
CA VAL A 35 1.61 -4.28 -2.16
C VAL A 35 2.80 -4.67 -1.29
N MET A 36 3.80 -5.29 -1.88
CA MET A 36 5.01 -5.71 -1.17
C MET A 36 6.23 -4.94 -1.62
N ASP A 37 7.17 -4.78 -0.71
CA ASP A 37 8.50 -4.23 -1.00
C ASP A 37 8.42 -2.86 -1.68
N ARG A 38 7.69 -1.93 -1.05
CA ARG A 38 7.52 -0.57 -1.55
C ARG A 38 7.56 0.43 -0.41
N CYS A 39 8.20 1.57 -0.64
CA CYS A 39 8.16 2.70 0.28
C CYS A 39 7.17 3.77 -0.24
N PRO A 40 6.16 4.19 0.55
CA PRO A 40 5.25 5.25 0.14
C PRO A 40 5.94 6.56 -0.23
N ALA A 41 7.06 6.91 0.41
CA ALA A 41 7.83 8.11 0.09
C ALA A 41 8.49 8.06 -1.29
N ILE A 42 8.78 6.86 -1.81
CA ILE A 42 9.31 6.64 -3.16
C ILE A 42 8.16 6.54 -4.17
N GLU A 43 7.11 5.80 -3.82
CA GLU A 43 5.99 5.54 -4.73
C GLU A 43 5.10 6.76 -4.95
N LEU A 44 4.88 7.61 -3.94
CA LEU A 44 4.00 8.76 -4.09
C LEU A 44 4.49 9.78 -5.13
N PRO A 45 5.77 10.21 -5.15
CA PRO A 45 6.31 11.02 -6.24
C PRO A 45 6.23 10.32 -7.60
N ARG A 46 6.57 9.03 -7.67
CA ARG A 46 6.51 8.22 -8.91
C ARG A 46 5.11 8.19 -9.51
N LEU A 47 4.10 7.94 -8.68
CA LEU A 47 2.69 7.89 -9.07
C LEU A 47 2.15 9.26 -9.47
N ARG A 48 2.59 10.34 -8.81
CA ARG A 48 2.28 11.71 -9.21
C ARG A 48 2.85 12.07 -10.57
N ALA A 49 4.12 11.73 -10.82
CA ALA A 49 4.76 11.93 -12.12
C ALA A 49 4.07 11.15 -13.24
N ALA A 50 3.50 9.98 -12.91
CA ALA A 50 2.69 9.17 -13.82
C ALA A 50 1.24 9.67 -13.98
N GLY A 51 0.82 10.73 -13.28
CA GLY A 51 -0.55 11.26 -13.33
C GLY A 51 -1.60 10.37 -12.66
N LEU A 52 -1.19 9.40 -11.83
CA LEU A 52 -2.09 8.41 -11.20
C LEU A 52 -2.59 8.84 -9.82
N VAL A 53 -1.94 9.82 -9.18
CA VAL A 53 -2.32 10.35 -7.87
C VAL A 53 -2.32 11.88 -7.92
N PRO A 54 -3.40 12.56 -7.50
CA PRO A 54 -3.45 14.01 -7.51
C PRO A 54 -2.40 14.61 -6.56
N VAL A 55 -1.78 15.70 -6.99
CA VAL A 55 -1.06 16.58 -6.07
C VAL A 55 -2.14 17.29 -5.25
N ARG A 56 -2.22 16.98 -3.96
CA ARG A 56 -3.09 17.75 -3.06
C ARG A 56 -2.58 19.19 -3.09
N GLN A 57 -3.34 20.09 -3.71
CA GLN A 57 -3.12 21.53 -3.53
C GLN A 57 -3.35 21.81 -2.04
N VAL A 58 -2.28 22.16 -1.35
CA VAL A 58 -2.39 22.82 -0.04
C VAL A 58 -2.54 24.29 -0.39
N SER A 59 -3.76 24.84 -0.25
CA SER A 59 -3.91 26.29 -0.30
C SER A 59 -3.04 26.90 0.80
N PRO A 60 -2.22 27.92 0.50
CA PRO A 60 -1.54 28.67 1.56
C PRO A 60 -2.57 29.33 2.49
N PRO A 61 -2.19 29.63 3.75
CA PRO A 61 -3.07 30.32 4.70
C PRO A 61 -3.52 31.69 4.18
#